data_AF-F8LDD0-F1
#
_entry.id   AF-F8LDD0-F1
#
_cell.length_a   1.000
_cell.length_b   1.000
_cell.length_c   1.000
_cell.angle_alpha   90.00
_cell.angle_beta   90.00
_cell.angle_gamma   90.00
#
_symmetry.space_group_name_H-M   'P 1'
#
loop_
_entity.id
_entity.type
_entity.pdbx_description
1 polymer ?
#
loop_
_entity_poly.entity_id
_entity_poly.type
_entity_poly.pdbx_seq_one_letter_code
_entity_poly.pdbx_strand_id
1 'polypeptide(L)'
;MSDSAIKDVLLDAVNFDKDGIDLENLSLEALILLINTERLKQLQEKTEKEFKELRERQEKVKELHDILKAINAATKDDGTLDISKNQELKTKIERAKELGADIKEGQTTFNKEERDRIVENIRMTIEDMNVQNDMQLQTISRLTNERYESYQMARSILKPLHEAKSSLARGIRGAS
;
A
#
# COMPACT_ATOMS: atom_id res chain seq x y z
N MET A 1 -13.37 8.49 14.74
CA MET A 1 -12.84 7.51 15.70
C MET A 1 -11.55 6.96 15.12
N SER A 2 -10.46 6.98 15.87
CA SER A 2 -9.16 6.46 15.41
C SER A 2 -9.16 4.93 15.42
N ASP A 3 -8.39 4.29 14.51
CA ASP A 3 -8.23 2.82 14.42
C ASP A 3 -7.84 2.19 15.78
N SER A 4 -7.14 2.94 16.64
CA SER A 4 -6.81 2.53 18.01
C SER A 4 -8.05 2.30 18.88
N ALA A 5 -8.97 3.27 18.91
CA ALA A 5 -10.17 3.18 19.75
C ALA A 5 -11.09 2.03 19.33
N ILE A 6 -11.04 1.64 18.07
CA ILE A 6 -11.83 0.53 17.52
C ILE A 6 -11.22 -0.81 17.92
N LYS A 7 -9.90 -0.93 17.87
CA LYS A 7 -9.16 -2.11 18.33
C LYS A 7 -9.35 -2.34 19.83
N ASP A 8 -9.33 -1.26 20.61
CA ASP A 8 -9.50 -1.32 22.06
C ASP A 8 -10.91 -1.80 22.44
N VAL A 9 -11.96 -1.33 21.75
CA VAL A 9 -13.34 -1.79 21.97
C VAL A 9 -13.54 -3.26 21.59
N LEU A 10 -12.83 -3.74 20.55
CA LEU A 10 -12.89 -5.15 20.13
C LEU A 10 -12.09 -6.06 21.08
N LEU A 11 -10.98 -5.59 21.63
CA LEU A 11 -10.17 -6.31 22.62
C LEU A 11 -10.87 -6.40 23.99
N ASP A 12 -11.49 -5.30 24.44
CA ASP A 12 -12.29 -5.26 25.68
C ASP A 12 -13.49 -6.21 25.62
N ALA A 13 -14.07 -6.43 24.44
CA ALA A 13 -15.19 -7.34 24.27
C ALA A 13 -14.82 -8.83 24.44
N VAL A 14 -13.52 -9.18 24.37
CA VAL A 14 -13.06 -10.58 24.34
C VAL A 14 -12.55 -11.07 25.70
N ASN A 15 -12.32 -10.22 26.70
CA ASN A 15 -11.69 -10.64 27.97
C ASN A 15 -10.46 -11.55 27.71
N PHE A 16 -9.50 -11.03 26.93
CA PHE A 16 -8.22 -11.71 26.72
C PHE A 16 -7.42 -11.74 28.03
N ASP A 17 -7.71 -12.71 28.89
CA ASP A 17 -6.78 -13.09 29.96
C ASP A 17 -5.55 -13.79 29.33
N LYS A 18 -4.38 -13.57 29.96
CA LYS A 18 -3.03 -13.84 29.43
C LYS A 18 -2.66 -15.32 29.20
N ASP A 19 -3.59 -16.24 29.36
CA ASP A 19 -3.37 -17.68 29.19
C ASP A 19 -4.10 -18.16 27.93
N GLY A 20 -3.45 -19.01 27.14
CA GLY A 20 -3.78 -19.32 25.74
C GLY A 20 -5.27 -19.56 25.44
N ILE A 21 -5.66 -19.17 24.22
CA ILE A 21 -7.04 -19.27 23.70
C ILE A 21 -7.49 -20.74 23.70
N ASP A 22 -8.41 -21.09 24.60
CA ASP A 22 -9.08 -22.40 24.59
C ASP A 22 -10.17 -22.43 23.51
N LEU A 23 -9.80 -22.93 22.33
CA LEU A 23 -10.65 -22.98 21.14
C LEU A 23 -11.86 -23.91 21.30
N GLU A 24 -11.82 -24.86 22.23
CA GLU A 24 -12.88 -25.87 22.42
C GLU A 24 -14.04 -25.35 23.28
N ASN A 25 -13.84 -24.29 24.07
CA ASN A 25 -14.82 -23.73 25.01
C ASN A 25 -15.27 -22.28 24.69
N LEU A 26 -14.91 -21.73 23.54
CA LEU A 26 -15.35 -20.39 23.12
C LEU A 26 -16.84 -20.39 22.77
N SER A 27 -17.57 -19.37 23.24
CA SER A 27 -18.90 -19.11 22.69
C SER A 27 -18.78 -18.86 21.18
N LEU A 28 -19.78 -19.27 20.40
CA LEU A 28 -19.86 -19.00 18.96
C LEU A 28 -19.60 -17.52 18.63
N GLU A 29 -19.95 -16.64 19.56
CA GLU A 29 -19.78 -15.19 19.50
C GLU A 29 -18.29 -14.80 19.55
N ALA A 30 -17.53 -15.39 20.46
CA ALA A 30 -16.10 -15.16 20.58
C ALA A 30 -15.33 -15.73 19.38
N LEU A 31 -15.78 -16.86 18.82
CA LEU A 31 -15.26 -17.39 17.56
C LEU A 31 -15.53 -16.46 16.37
N ILE A 32 -16.76 -15.96 16.22
CA ILE A 32 -17.12 -15.03 15.14
C ILE A 32 -16.35 -13.71 15.28
N LEU A 33 -16.20 -13.21 16.50
CA LEU A 33 -15.44 -11.99 16.77
C LEU A 33 -13.94 -12.18 16.46
N LEU A 34 -13.36 -13.32 16.85
CA LEU A 34 -11.99 -13.68 16.55
C LEU A 34 -11.74 -13.77 15.03
N ILE A 35 -12.63 -14.45 14.30
CA ILE A 35 -12.55 -14.57 12.83
C ILE A 35 -12.61 -13.20 12.16
N ASN A 36 -13.53 -12.33 12.58
CA ASN A 36 -13.67 -10.99 12.00
C ASN A 36 -12.48 -10.09 12.37
N THR A 37 -11.96 -10.19 13.59
CA THR A 37 -10.78 -9.44 14.02
C THR A 37 -9.55 -9.84 13.24
N GLU A 38 -9.33 -11.15 13.05
CA GLU A 38 -8.23 -11.67 12.24
C GLU A 38 -8.37 -11.24 10.78
N ARG A 39 -9.59 -11.31 10.21
CA ARG A 39 -9.86 -10.81 8.85
C ARG A 39 -9.55 -9.32 8.70
N LEU A 40 -9.96 -8.49 9.67
CA LEU A 40 -9.68 -7.05 9.66
C LEU A 40 -8.18 -6.78 9.74
N LYS A 41 -7.44 -7.52 10.57
CA LYS A 41 -5.98 -7.43 10.68
C LYS A 41 -5.31 -7.78 9.35
N GLN A 42 -5.70 -8.87 8.71
CA GLN A 42 -5.16 -9.26 7.41
C GLN A 42 -5.46 -8.24 6.31
N LEU A 43 -6.68 -7.66 6.30
CA LEU A 43 -7.04 -6.60 5.36
C LEU A 43 -6.21 -5.34 5.59
N GLN A 44 -5.93 -5.00 6.86
CA GLN A 44 -5.05 -3.90 7.21
C GLN A 44 -3.62 -4.14 6.73
N GLU A 45 -3.02 -5.28 7.08
CA GLU A 45 -1.65 -5.63 6.69
C GLU A 45 -1.47 -5.63 5.17
N LYS A 46 -2.45 -6.18 4.43
CA LYS A 46 -2.46 -6.14 2.96
C LYS A 46 -2.53 -4.70 2.45
N THR A 47 -3.46 -3.90 2.97
CA THR A 47 -3.61 -2.49 2.56
C THR A 47 -2.33 -1.70 2.81
N GLU A 48 -1.70 -1.87 3.98
CA GLU A 48 -0.44 -1.21 4.34
C GLU A 48 0.71 -1.62 3.42
N LYS A 49 0.80 -2.91 3.09
CA LYS A 49 1.79 -3.43 2.14
C LYS A 49 1.60 -2.79 0.75
N GLU A 50 0.38 -2.77 0.23
CA GLU A 50 0.07 -2.16 -1.07
C GLU A 50 0.40 -0.65 -1.08
N PHE A 51 0.08 0.08 -0.01
CA PHE A 51 0.46 1.49 0.11
C PHE A 51 1.98 1.70 0.13
N LYS A 52 2.72 0.83 0.81
CA LYS A 52 4.17 0.90 0.88
C LYS A 52 4.79 0.72 -0.51
N GLU A 53 4.37 -0.33 -1.22
CA GLU A 53 4.85 -0.61 -2.59
C GLU A 53 4.47 0.51 -3.56
N LEU A 54 3.26 1.06 -3.47
CA LEU A 54 2.83 2.22 -4.26
C LEU A 54 3.73 3.43 -4.01
N ARG A 55 4.04 3.72 -2.73
CA ARG A 55 4.92 4.84 -2.36
C ARG A 55 6.33 4.66 -2.90
N GLU A 56 6.89 3.46 -2.75
CA GLU A 56 8.22 3.13 -3.30
C GLU A 56 8.24 3.30 -4.82
N ARG A 57 7.17 2.90 -5.55
CA ARG A 57 7.08 3.11 -7.00
C ARG A 57 6.95 4.60 -7.35
N GLN A 58 6.19 5.38 -6.58
CA GLN A 58 6.07 6.83 -6.77
C GLN A 58 7.40 7.57 -6.54
N GLU A 59 8.20 7.14 -5.57
CA GLU A 59 9.54 7.67 -5.35
C GLU A 59 10.44 7.40 -6.56
N LYS A 60 10.38 6.20 -7.15
CA LYS A 60 11.09 5.86 -8.40
C LYS A 60 10.65 6.71 -9.59
N VAL A 61 9.33 6.93 -9.76
CA VAL A 61 8.80 7.82 -10.81
C VAL A 61 9.34 9.24 -10.66
N LYS A 62 9.38 9.75 -9.42
CA LYS A 62 9.97 11.06 -9.12
C LYS A 62 11.46 11.10 -9.48
N GLU A 63 12.23 10.08 -9.11
CA GLU A 63 13.65 9.94 -9.51
C GLU A 63 13.81 10.01 -11.03
N LEU A 64 13.01 9.26 -11.80
CA LEU A 64 13.05 9.27 -13.27
C LEU A 64 12.71 10.65 -13.86
N HIS A 65 11.73 11.37 -13.30
CA HIS A 65 11.44 12.75 -13.71
C HIS A 65 12.60 13.71 -13.42
N ASP A 66 13.27 13.57 -12.29
CA ASP A 66 14.42 14.41 -11.94
C ASP A 66 15.63 14.09 -12.83
N ILE A 67 15.79 12.82 -13.25
CA ILE A 67 16.77 12.41 -14.25
C ILE A 67 16.45 13.03 -15.62
N LEU A 68 15.20 12.99 -16.08
CA LEU A 68 14.78 13.64 -17.33
C LEU A 68 15.08 15.15 -17.33
N LYS A 69 14.79 15.83 -16.22
CA LYS A 69 15.14 17.25 -16.06
C LYS A 69 16.63 17.47 -16.15
N ALA A 70 17.43 16.63 -15.50
CA ALA A 70 18.89 16.72 -15.54
C ALA A 70 19.45 16.49 -16.96
N ILE A 71 18.91 15.51 -17.70
CA ILE A 71 19.27 15.25 -19.10
C ILE A 71 18.95 16.47 -19.96
N ASN A 72 17.75 17.03 -19.84
CA ASN A 72 17.35 18.21 -20.61
C ASN A 72 18.17 19.45 -20.27
N ALA A 73 18.54 19.64 -19.00
CA ALA A 73 19.38 20.76 -18.58
C ALA A 73 20.84 20.65 -19.07
N ALA A 74 21.35 19.41 -19.22
CA ALA A 74 22.69 19.15 -19.72
C ALA A 74 22.77 19.02 -21.25
N THR A 75 21.62 19.04 -21.94
CA THR A 75 21.57 19.02 -23.40
C THR A 75 22.02 20.37 -23.95
N LYS A 76 22.96 20.36 -24.90
CA LYS A 76 23.45 21.58 -25.57
C LYS A 76 22.44 22.06 -26.62
N ASP A 77 22.62 23.28 -27.11
CA ASP A 77 21.74 23.89 -28.13
C ASP A 77 21.67 23.10 -29.46
N ASP A 78 22.69 22.28 -29.74
CA ASP A 78 22.73 21.38 -30.90
C ASP A 78 21.95 20.06 -30.70
N GLY A 79 21.37 19.86 -29.52
CA GLY A 79 20.64 18.64 -29.15
C GLY A 79 21.54 17.48 -28.73
N THR A 80 22.86 17.68 -28.62
CA THR A 80 23.79 16.65 -28.16
C THR A 80 23.90 16.65 -26.63
N LEU A 81 24.19 15.46 -26.09
CA LEU A 81 24.40 15.26 -24.66
C LEU A 81 25.79 14.68 -24.44
N ASP A 82 26.65 15.40 -23.72
CA ASP A 82 27.98 14.94 -23.33
C ASP A 82 28.05 14.83 -21.80
N ILE A 83 28.08 13.60 -21.30
CA ILE A 83 28.13 13.29 -19.88
C ILE A 83 29.56 13.01 -19.40
N SER A 84 30.56 13.09 -20.27
CA SER A 84 31.96 12.72 -19.98
C SER A 84 32.56 13.50 -18.81
N LYS A 85 32.12 14.74 -18.60
CA LYS A 85 32.60 15.63 -17.52
C LYS A 85 31.64 15.74 -16.34
N ASN A 86 30.45 15.16 -16.43
CA ASN A 86 29.41 15.27 -15.42
C ASN A 86 29.16 13.91 -14.76
N GLN A 87 29.96 13.64 -13.71
CA GLN A 87 29.86 12.40 -12.94
C GLN A 87 28.49 12.22 -12.31
N GLU A 88 27.84 13.31 -11.88
CA GLU A 88 26.50 13.27 -11.31
C GLU A 88 25.46 12.79 -12.34
N LEU A 89 25.54 13.29 -13.57
CA LEU A 89 24.63 12.88 -14.64
C LEU A 89 24.88 11.45 -15.10
N LYS A 90 26.13 10.99 -15.07
CA LYS A 90 26.48 9.59 -15.32
C LYS A 90 25.82 8.66 -14.30
N THR A 91 25.92 8.98 -13.00
CA THR A 91 25.25 8.22 -11.94
C THR A 91 23.72 8.25 -12.10
N LYS A 92 23.14 9.38 -12.52
CA LYS A 92 21.70 9.50 -12.81
C LYS A 92 21.25 8.62 -13.98
N ILE A 93 22.06 8.51 -15.03
CA ILE A 93 21.76 7.64 -16.19
C ILE A 93 21.92 6.16 -15.81
N GLU A 94 22.94 5.80 -15.04
CA GLU A 94 23.08 4.45 -14.48
C GLU A 94 21.88 4.09 -13.60
N ARG A 95 21.43 5.04 -12.78
CA ARG A 95 20.23 4.88 -11.96
C ARG A 95 18.95 4.70 -12.78
N ALA A 96 18.77 5.48 -13.85
CA ALA A 96 17.62 5.28 -14.76
C ALA A 96 17.58 3.87 -15.33
N LYS A 97 18.75 3.30 -15.65
CA LYS A 97 18.85 1.92 -16.13
C LYS A 97 18.48 0.90 -15.05
N GLU A 98 18.96 1.07 -13.81
CA GLU A 98 18.55 0.23 -12.68
C GLU A 98 17.03 0.26 -12.44
N LEU A 99 16.41 1.41 -12.74
CA LEU A 99 14.96 1.61 -12.63
C LEU A 99 14.17 1.03 -13.83
N GLY A 100 14.85 0.47 -14.83
CA GLY A 100 14.23 -0.27 -15.95
C GLY A 100 14.25 0.45 -17.29
N ALA A 101 14.87 1.63 -17.41
CA ALA A 101 15.02 2.28 -18.71
C ALA A 101 16.08 1.57 -19.58
N ASP A 102 15.75 1.29 -20.84
CA ASP A 102 16.69 0.69 -21.79
C ASP A 102 17.71 1.74 -22.26
N ILE A 103 18.93 1.68 -21.73
CA ILE A 103 20.01 2.63 -22.05
C ILE A 103 21.28 1.83 -22.34
N LYS A 104 21.94 2.15 -23.47
CA LYS A 104 23.20 1.51 -23.89
C LYS A 104 24.31 1.76 -22.86
N GLU A 105 25.03 0.69 -22.50
CA GLU A 105 26.12 0.74 -21.53
C GLU A 105 27.35 1.50 -22.03
N GLY A 106 28.00 2.22 -21.11
CA GLY A 106 29.34 2.78 -21.32
C GLY A 106 29.41 3.97 -22.26
N GLN A 107 28.30 4.41 -22.83
CA GLN A 107 28.26 5.56 -23.74
C GLN A 107 28.27 6.87 -22.94
N THR A 108 29.24 7.74 -23.23
CA THR A 108 29.44 9.03 -22.53
C THR A 108 29.07 10.25 -23.37
N THR A 109 28.89 10.05 -24.67
CA THR A 109 28.44 11.07 -25.61
C THR A 109 27.30 10.51 -26.43
N PHE A 110 26.17 11.21 -26.41
CA PHE A 110 24.97 10.87 -27.15
C PHE A 110 24.72 11.95 -28.19
N ASN A 111 24.52 11.52 -29.43
CA ASN A 111 23.99 12.41 -30.45
C ASN A 111 22.49 12.69 -30.17
N LYS A 112 21.89 13.60 -30.96
CA LYS A 112 20.49 13.99 -30.79
C LYS A 112 19.53 12.79 -30.82
N GLU A 113 19.70 11.87 -31.76
CA GLU A 113 18.83 10.70 -31.90
C GLU A 113 18.95 9.74 -30.71
N GLU A 114 20.17 9.52 -30.22
CA GLU A 114 20.43 8.66 -29.07
C GLU A 114 19.89 9.28 -27.78
N ARG A 115 20.03 10.60 -27.61
CA ARG A 115 19.42 11.35 -26.52
C ARG A 115 17.91 11.22 -26.56
N ASP A 116 17.31 11.44 -27.73
CA ASP A 116 15.86 11.36 -27.91
C ASP A 116 15.34 9.94 -27.56
N ARG A 117 16.07 8.88 -27.93
CA ARG A 117 15.76 7.50 -27.52
C ARG A 117 15.83 7.30 -26.00
N ILE A 118 16.85 7.83 -25.33
CA ILE A 118 16.96 7.71 -23.86
C ILE A 118 15.79 8.42 -23.18
N VAL A 119 15.49 9.64 -23.60
CA VAL A 119 14.37 10.41 -23.06
C VAL A 119 13.06 9.66 -23.26
N GLU A 120 12.85 9.08 -24.45
CA GLU A 120 11.64 8.32 -24.74
C GLU A 120 11.56 7.03 -23.92
N ASN A 121 12.65 6.28 -23.80
CA ASN A 121 12.68 5.06 -22.98
C ASN A 121 12.37 5.37 -21.51
N ILE A 122 12.92 6.45 -20.96
CA ILE A 122 12.58 6.88 -19.59
C ILE A 122 11.10 7.29 -19.47
N ARG A 123 10.54 7.97 -20.48
CA ARG A 123 9.11 8.32 -20.50
C ARG A 123 8.23 7.08 -20.53
N MET A 124 8.54 6.10 -21.38
CA MET A 124 7.82 4.83 -21.43
C MET A 124 7.86 4.12 -20.07
N THR A 125 9.03 4.06 -19.42
CA THR A 125 9.14 3.48 -18.07
C THR A 125 8.28 4.23 -17.04
N ILE A 126 8.24 5.57 -17.09
CA ILE A 126 7.37 6.37 -16.22
C ILE A 126 5.89 6.06 -16.49
N GLU A 127 5.47 5.99 -17.75
CA GLU A 127 4.10 5.66 -18.13
C GLU A 127 3.70 4.28 -17.64
N ASP A 128 4.53 3.26 -17.84
CA ASP A 128 4.31 1.90 -17.33
C ASP A 128 4.16 1.88 -15.80
N MET A 129 5.04 2.60 -15.08
CA MET A 129 4.95 2.72 -13.62
C MET A 129 3.68 3.44 -13.19
N ASN A 130 3.22 4.45 -13.92
CA ASN A 130 1.97 5.15 -13.62
C ASN A 130 0.75 4.27 -13.85
N VAL A 131 0.72 3.46 -14.91
CA VAL A 131 -0.34 2.46 -15.12
C VAL A 131 -0.39 1.47 -13.96
N GLN A 132 0.78 1.00 -13.49
CA GLN A 132 0.84 0.12 -12.32
C GLN A 132 0.36 0.82 -11.04
N ASN A 133 0.68 2.10 -10.86
CA ASN A 133 0.21 2.90 -9.73
C ASN A 133 -1.32 3.02 -9.73
N ASP A 134 -1.93 3.28 -10.89
CA ASP A 134 -3.39 3.38 -11.03
C ASP A 134 -4.07 2.04 -10.71
N MET A 135 -3.53 0.93 -11.22
CA MET A 135 -4.03 -0.41 -10.90
C MET A 135 -3.92 -0.73 -9.39
N GLN A 136 -2.81 -0.33 -8.77
CA GLN A 136 -2.59 -0.55 -7.35
C GLN A 136 -3.52 0.33 -6.49
N LEU A 137 -3.82 1.56 -6.91
CA LEU A 137 -4.81 2.41 -6.26
C LEU A 137 -6.23 1.82 -6.32
N GLN A 138 -6.61 1.17 -7.43
CA GLN A 138 -7.86 0.42 -7.51
C GLN A 138 -7.88 -0.75 -6.52
N THR A 139 -6.75 -1.46 -6.38
CA THR A 139 -6.60 -2.56 -5.42
C THR A 139 -6.73 -2.07 -3.97
N ILE A 140 -6.06 -0.97 -3.63
CA ILE A 140 -6.16 -0.32 -2.32
C ILE A 140 -7.60 0.12 -2.03
N SER A 141 -8.28 0.70 -3.02
CA SER A 141 -9.67 1.13 -2.89
C SER A 141 -10.59 -0.06 -2.62
N ARG A 142 -10.42 -1.18 -3.33
CA ARG A 142 -11.14 -2.43 -3.09
C ARG A 142 -10.88 -2.96 -1.68
N LEU A 143 -9.62 -3.07 -1.25
CA LEU A 143 -9.27 -3.56 0.09
C LEU A 143 -9.84 -2.68 1.21
N THR A 144 -9.87 -1.36 0.99
CA THR A 144 -10.44 -0.39 1.92
C THR A 144 -11.96 -0.60 2.06
N ASN A 145 -12.66 -0.83 0.94
CA ASN A 145 -14.08 -1.14 0.94
C ASN A 145 -14.36 -2.48 1.64
N GLU A 146 -13.60 -3.54 1.33
CA GLU A 146 -13.72 -4.84 2.00
C GLU A 146 -13.50 -4.75 3.51
N ARG A 147 -12.56 -3.89 3.95
CA ARG A 147 -12.31 -3.61 5.37
C ARG A 147 -13.52 -2.94 6.02
N TYR A 148 -14.11 -1.95 5.35
CA TYR A 148 -15.31 -1.27 5.83
C TYR A 148 -16.51 -2.23 5.93
N GLU A 149 -16.73 -3.08 4.93
CA GLU A 149 -17.79 -4.08 4.94
C GLU A 149 -17.59 -5.11 6.06
N SER A 150 -16.36 -5.61 6.22
CA SER A 150 -16.00 -6.53 7.31
C SER A 150 -16.28 -5.92 8.69
N TYR A 151 -16.00 -4.63 8.84
CA TYR A 151 -16.32 -3.89 10.06
C TYR A 151 -17.83 -3.78 10.29
N GLN A 152 -18.62 -3.43 9.26
CA GLN A 152 -20.07 -3.34 9.38
C GLN A 152 -20.71 -4.69 9.70
N MET A 153 -20.19 -5.78 9.12
CA MET A 153 -20.60 -7.15 9.46
C MET A 153 -20.29 -7.51 10.91
N ALA A 154 -19.06 -7.22 11.38
CA ALA A 154 -18.71 -7.46 12.79
C ALA A 154 -19.65 -6.70 13.73
N ARG A 155 -19.95 -5.43 13.41
CA ARG A 155 -20.86 -4.59 14.20
C ARG A 155 -22.31 -5.07 14.15
N SER A 156 -22.80 -5.51 13.00
CA SER A 156 -24.18 -5.99 12.84
C SER A 156 -24.42 -7.33 13.53
N ILE A 157 -23.38 -8.13 13.76
CA ILE A 157 -23.43 -9.35 14.57
C ILE A 157 -23.37 -9.02 16.05
N LEU A 158 -22.46 -8.13 16.47
CA LEU A 158 -22.27 -7.80 17.88
C LEU A 158 -23.49 -7.12 18.52
N LYS A 159 -24.19 -6.24 17.79
CA LYS A 159 -25.29 -5.46 18.35
C LYS A 159 -26.51 -6.31 18.77
N PRO A 160 -27.09 -7.17 17.92
CA PRO A 160 -28.20 -8.05 18.32
C PRO A 160 -27.81 -9.06 19.40
N LEU A 161 -26.57 -9.57 19.38
CA LEU A 161 -26.07 -10.48 20.41
C LEU A 161 -25.98 -9.79 21.78
N HIS A 162 -25.48 -8.56 21.83
CA HIS A 162 -25.46 -7.76 23.05
C HIS A 162 -26.88 -7.48 23.59
N GLU A 163 -27.82 -7.14 22.69
CA GLU A 163 -29.23 -6.93 23.04
C GLU A 163 -29.88 -8.22 23.58
N ALA A 164 -29.61 -9.38 22.97
CA ALA A 164 -30.08 -10.69 23.41
C ALA A 164 -29.53 -11.08 24.78
N LYS A 165 -28.21 -10.91 25.02
CA LYS A 165 -27.57 -11.17 26.33
C LYS A 165 -28.13 -10.26 27.42
N SER A 166 -28.33 -8.97 27.11
CA SER A 166 -28.94 -8.00 28.02
C SER A 166 -30.39 -8.39 28.36
N SER A 167 -31.16 -8.83 27.37
CA SER A 167 -32.54 -9.31 27.56
C SER A 167 -32.60 -10.55 28.44
N LEU A 168 -31.73 -11.53 28.19
CA LEU A 168 -31.68 -12.79 28.93
C LEU A 168 -31.24 -12.58 30.39
N ALA A 169 -30.25 -11.71 30.62
CA ALA A 169 -29.83 -11.32 31.96
C ALA A 169 -30.95 -10.60 32.76
N ARG A 170 -31.76 -9.77 32.09
CA ARG A 170 -32.95 -9.14 32.71
C ARG A 170 -34.03 -10.17 33.03
N GLY A 171 -34.27 -11.16 32.17
CA GLY A 171 -35.23 -12.23 32.40
C GLY A 171 -34.89 -13.09 33.62
N ILE A 172 -33.60 -13.40 33.83
CA ILE A 172 -33.14 -14.17 34.99
C ILE A 172 -33.27 -13.36 36.30
N ARG A 173 -32.92 -12.06 36.28
CA ARG A 173 -33.07 -11.18 37.46
C ARG A 173 -34.52 -10.89 37.84
N GLY A 174 -35.46 -10.96 36.89
CA GLY A 174 -36.90 -10.79 37.15
C GLY A 174 -37.61 -12.07 37.62
N ALA A 175 -36.93 -13.22 37.57
CA ALA A 175 -37.46 -14.53 37.98
C ALA A 175 -36.93 -15.00 39.35
N SER A 176 -36.20 -14.13 40.08
CA SER A 176 -35.65 -14.37 41.42
C SER A 176 -36.44 -13.59 42.48
#